data_AF-A0A258AKG8-F1
#
_entry.id   AF-A0A258AKG8-F1
#
_cell.length_a   1.000
_cell.length_b   1.000
_cell.length_c   1.000
_cell.angle_alpha   90.00
_cell.angle_beta   90.00
_cell.angle_gamma   90.00
#
_symmetry.space_group_name_H-M   'P 1'
#
loop_
_entity.id
_entity.type
_entity.pdbx_description
1 polymer ?
#
loop_
_entity_poly.entity_id
_entity_poly.type
_entity_poly.pdbx_seq_one_letter_code
_entity_poly.pdbx_strand_id
1 'polypeptide(L)'
;MTRILIAFSIMLPQAQLSAESPSDFFNTRATVLGFATEHGEACNSILLETIKVSKDASLPLYAVLTTERMQSGQPLFGKNWSMPLFEATVMAIDEQTIEAQTATGKKIDLYQLPGEVDRYTSKDGRWVGKRVGNDFELSSSTGGRFKYKNGKIASVTLPTGEELNIQRHADSLSVTSNNRSLISVKLSAENLADEITADRLNLKFKYNYEVPSTSQLQGKTVIVGLNPMMTHIIRGKEQQEQLALQVIYDPDADELSVKDDTKPSAAGTGVFPAFPQLAWHVSDGKIVSDATASYKIIDTQHANSYHLERTGSAGLLESIMFDSQTGILKYVDPNGILSQTAIILTPGDTFGKVRSSRTSISETTLSESKYSYGVKGELLRAEFSDSRQRLSQ
;
A
#
# COMPACT_ATOMS: atom_id res chain seq x y z
N MET A 1 -5.12 -14.20 -46.42
CA MET A 1 -3.99 -13.66 -45.64
C MET A 1 -4.46 -12.39 -44.95
N THR A 2 -4.95 -12.54 -43.73
CA THR A 2 -5.64 -11.48 -42.98
C THR A 2 -4.62 -10.72 -42.16
N ARG A 3 -4.41 -9.44 -42.46
CA ARG A 3 -3.55 -8.54 -41.69
C ARG A 3 -4.29 -8.15 -40.41
N ILE A 4 -3.84 -8.68 -39.28
CA ILE A 4 -4.26 -8.22 -37.95
C ILE A 4 -3.42 -6.97 -37.64
N LEU A 5 -4.03 -5.79 -37.78
CA LEU A 5 -3.52 -4.56 -37.18
C LEU A 5 -3.71 -4.70 -35.66
N ILE A 6 -2.64 -5.07 -34.96
CA ILE A 6 -2.59 -4.92 -33.50
C ILE A 6 -2.26 -3.44 -33.24
N ALA A 7 -3.30 -2.63 -33.12
CA ALA A 7 -3.20 -1.31 -32.52
C ALA A 7 -2.95 -1.51 -31.01
N PHE A 8 -1.69 -1.62 -30.61
CA PHE A 8 -1.30 -1.40 -29.22
C PHE A 8 -1.43 0.10 -28.97
N SER A 9 -2.61 0.50 -28.50
CA SER A 9 -2.82 1.77 -27.82
C SER A 9 -1.82 1.84 -26.66
N ILE A 10 -0.77 2.64 -26.83
CA ILE A 10 0.10 3.09 -25.75
C ILE A 10 -0.77 4.00 -24.88
N MET A 11 -1.53 3.40 -23.97
CA MET A 11 -1.97 4.09 -22.76
C MET A 11 -0.77 4.12 -21.81
N LEU A 12 0.21 4.96 -22.13
CA LEU A 12 0.92 5.67 -21.08
C LEU A 12 -0.17 6.47 -20.36
N PRO A 13 -0.30 6.42 -19.02
CA PRO A 13 -1.02 7.48 -18.35
C PRO A 13 -0.29 8.76 -18.74
N GLN A 14 -0.92 9.55 -19.62
CA GLN A 14 -0.56 10.94 -19.77
C GLN A 14 -0.62 11.49 -18.36
N ALA A 15 0.54 11.83 -17.80
CA ALA A 15 0.65 12.65 -16.61
C ALA A 15 0.14 14.05 -16.98
N GLN A 16 -1.15 14.16 -17.29
CA GLN A 16 -1.90 15.37 -17.04
C GLN A 16 -1.82 15.56 -15.52
N LEU A 17 -1.33 16.73 -15.11
CA LEU A 17 -1.56 17.25 -13.77
C LEU A 17 -3.08 17.33 -13.56
N SER A 18 -3.69 16.22 -13.17
CA SER A 18 -4.95 16.23 -12.45
C SER A 18 -4.60 16.68 -11.05
N ALA A 19 -5.31 17.67 -10.54
CA ALA A 19 -5.48 17.78 -9.09
C ALA A 19 -5.75 16.36 -8.56
N GLU A 20 -5.04 15.95 -7.52
CA GLU A 20 -5.26 14.64 -6.89
C GLU A 20 -6.77 14.47 -6.73
N SER A 21 -7.32 13.44 -7.38
CA SER A 21 -8.74 13.15 -7.28
C SER A 21 -9.03 12.85 -5.80
N PRO A 22 -10.23 13.11 -5.27
CA PRO A 22 -10.62 12.63 -3.94
C PRO A 22 -10.35 11.12 -3.73
N SER A 23 -10.22 10.34 -4.81
CA SER A 23 -9.76 8.95 -4.78
C SER A 23 -8.31 8.76 -4.31
N ASP A 24 -7.41 9.70 -4.59
CA ASP A 24 -5.99 9.63 -4.21
C ASP A 24 -5.78 9.79 -2.70
N PHE A 25 -6.73 10.47 -2.03
CA PHE A 25 -6.77 10.59 -0.57
C PHE A 25 -6.95 9.22 0.11
N PHE A 26 -7.67 8.30 -0.54
CA PHE A 26 -7.94 6.95 -0.04
C PHE A 26 -7.17 5.85 -0.77
N ASN A 27 -6.08 6.19 -1.45
CA ASN A 27 -5.28 5.16 -2.10
C ASN A 27 -4.65 4.26 -1.03
N THR A 28 -4.82 2.95 -1.18
CA THR A 28 -4.15 1.96 -0.33
C THR A 28 -2.66 1.96 -0.66
N ARG A 29 -1.88 1.22 0.12
CA ARG A 29 -0.49 0.95 -0.25
C ARG A 29 -0.44 0.38 -1.68
N ALA A 30 0.35 1.01 -2.54
CA ALA A 30 0.54 0.53 -3.90
C ALA A 30 1.47 -0.67 -3.89
N THR A 31 1.11 -1.73 -4.62
CA THR A 31 2.09 -2.75 -5.00
C THR A 31 2.90 -2.24 -6.18
N VAL A 32 4.18 -2.58 -6.21
CA VAL A 32 5.08 -2.16 -7.30
C VAL A 32 5.25 -3.24 -8.36
N LEU A 33 5.08 -4.52 -7.97
CA LEU A 33 5.18 -5.68 -8.86
C LEU A 33 4.32 -6.84 -8.33
N GLY A 34 3.19 -7.09 -8.98
CA GLY A 34 2.20 -8.08 -8.51
C GLY A 34 1.70 -7.78 -7.08
N PHE A 35 2.00 -8.67 -6.13
CA PHE A 35 1.64 -8.55 -4.71
C PHE A 35 2.79 -8.09 -3.80
N ALA A 36 3.85 -7.53 -4.38
CA ALA A 36 5.00 -7.05 -3.62
C ALA A 36 4.99 -5.53 -3.44
N THR A 37 5.41 -5.06 -2.27
CA THR A 37 5.81 -3.66 -2.03
C THR A 37 7.15 -3.36 -2.72
N GLU A 38 7.56 -2.09 -2.72
CA GLU A 38 8.87 -1.64 -3.21
C GLU A 38 10.04 -2.40 -2.57
N HIS A 39 9.93 -2.81 -1.31
CA HIS A 39 10.99 -3.55 -0.62
C HIS A 39 10.79 -5.07 -0.66
N GLY A 40 9.76 -5.56 -1.36
CA GLY A 40 9.52 -6.99 -1.54
C GLY A 40 8.75 -7.65 -0.39
N GLU A 41 8.06 -6.88 0.46
CA GLU A 41 7.08 -7.46 1.38
C GLU A 41 5.82 -7.89 0.63
N ALA A 42 5.19 -8.98 1.06
CA ALA A 42 3.90 -9.37 0.55
C ALA A 42 2.83 -8.38 1.01
N CYS A 43 1.97 -7.95 0.08
CA CYS A 43 0.92 -6.98 0.34
C CYS A 43 -0.34 -7.32 -0.47
N ASN A 44 -1.50 -7.27 0.19
CA ASN A 44 -2.80 -7.32 -0.46
C ASN A 44 -3.82 -6.51 0.32
N SER A 45 -4.89 -6.06 -0.32
CA SER A 45 -5.98 -5.37 0.36
C SER A 45 -7.33 -5.92 -0.04
N ILE A 46 -8.23 -6.05 0.94
CA ILE A 46 -9.62 -6.46 0.75
C ILE A 46 -10.50 -5.28 1.12
N LEU A 47 -11.28 -4.79 0.17
CA LEU A 47 -12.34 -3.83 0.45
C LEU A 47 -13.49 -4.57 1.16
N LEU A 48 -13.66 -4.30 2.45
CA LEU A 48 -14.72 -4.89 3.27
C LEU A 48 -16.08 -4.26 2.95
N GLU A 49 -16.13 -2.93 2.84
CA GLU A 49 -17.34 -2.16 2.50
C GLU A 49 -16.98 -0.72 2.13
N THR A 50 -17.87 -0.01 1.44
CA THR A 50 -17.78 1.44 1.26
C THR A 50 -18.88 2.15 2.06
N ILE A 51 -18.50 2.82 3.14
CA ILE A 51 -19.43 3.46 4.07
C ILE A 51 -19.80 4.86 3.58
N LYS A 52 -21.09 5.12 3.40
CA LYS A 52 -21.57 6.45 3.04
C LYS A 52 -21.52 7.37 4.26
N VAL A 53 -20.62 8.35 4.21
CA VAL A 53 -20.44 9.34 5.29
C VAL A 53 -21.46 10.47 5.13
N SER A 54 -21.55 11.04 3.93
CA SER A 54 -22.49 12.12 3.59
C SER A 54 -23.07 11.91 2.18
N LYS A 55 -23.76 12.92 1.63
CA LYS A 55 -24.26 12.85 0.23
C LYS A 55 -23.10 12.73 -0.77
N ASP A 56 -22.00 13.42 -0.49
CA ASP A 56 -20.89 13.64 -1.42
C ASP A 56 -19.59 12.97 -0.96
N ALA A 57 -19.63 12.19 0.13
CA ALA A 57 -18.46 11.53 0.70
C ALA A 57 -18.74 10.08 1.12
N SER A 58 -17.79 9.21 0.78
CA SER A 58 -17.76 7.80 1.17
C SER A 58 -16.39 7.45 1.74
N LEU A 59 -16.36 6.49 2.65
CA LEU A 59 -15.17 5.98 3.32
C LEU A 59 -15.00 4.50 2.98
N PRO A 60 -13.97 4.11 2.22
CA PRO A 60 -13.68 2.71 2.00
C PRO A 60 -13.07 2.08 3.26
N LEU A 61 -13.56 0.90 3.62
CA LEU A 61 -13.08 0.12 4.75
C LEU A 61 -12.24 -1.05 4.22
N TYR A 62 -10.95 -1.07 4.57
CA TYR A 62 -10.03 -2.12 4.12
C TYR A 62 -9.54 -3.01 5.25
N ALA A 63 -9.39 -4.30 4.95
CA ALA A 63 -8.44 -5.16 5.62
C ALA A 63 -7.19 -5.28 4.74
N VAL A 64 -6.02 -4.96 5.27
CA VAL A 64 -4.76 -4.94 4.53
C VAL A 64 -3.86 -6.03 5.08
N LEU A 65 -3.49 -6.99 4.23
CA LEU A 65 -2.41 -7.91 4.51
C LEU A 65 -1.10 -7.20 4.14
N THR A 66 -0.17 -7.09 5.08
CA THR A 66 1.21 -6.70 4.79
C THR A 66 2.15 -7.44 5.73
N THR A 67 3.23 -7.97 5.18
CA THR A 67 4.28 -8.64 5.96
C THR A 67 5.38 -7.70 6.40
N GLU A 68 5.31 -6.42 6.02
CA GLU A 68 6.17 -5.40 6.58
C GLU A 68 5.96 -5.34 8.10
N ARG A 69 7.07 -5.26 8.84
CA ARG A 69 7.03 -5.13 10.29
C ARG A 69 6.20 -3.91 10.68
N MET A 70 5.01 -4.15 11.22
CA MET A 70 4.23 -3.11 11.87
C MET A 70 4.96 -2.70 13.14
N GLN A 71 5.38 -1.45 13.21
CA GLN A 71 6.15 -0.92 14.34
C GLN A 71 5.28 -0.67 15.58
N SER A 72 3.95 -0.78 15.45
CA SER A 72 2.96 -0.32 16.45
C SER A 72 2.04 -1.43 16.96
N GLY A 73 2.58 -2.33 17.79
CA GLY A 73 1.77 -3.27 18.58
C GLY A 73 1.08 -4.37 17.77
N GLN A 74 0.16 -5.09 18.42
CA GLN A 74 -0.58 -6.17 17.80
C GLN A 74 -1.67 -5.60 16.88
N PRO A 75 -1.69 -6.01 15.60
CA PRO A 75 -2.68 -5.50 14.67
C PRO A 75 -4.10 -5.96 14.99
N LEU A 76 -5.10 -5.19 14.59
CA LEU A 76 -6.51 -5.42 14.89
C LEU A 76 -7.03 -6.77 14.37
N PHE A 77 -6.48 -7.24 13.25
CA PHE A 77 -6.82 -8.54 12.65
C PHE A 77 -5.71 -9.59 12.86
N GLY A 78 -4.83 -9.36 13.83
CA GLY A 78 -3.72 -10.24 14.14
C GLY A 78 -2.55 -10.09 13.16
N LYS A 79 -1.58 -10.99 13.27
CA LYS A 79 -0.31 -10.95 12.53
C LYS A 79 -0.55 -10.70 11.04
N ASN A 80 0.19 -9.72 10.52
CA ASN A 80 0.20 -9.26 9.13
C ASN A 80 -1.12 -8.67 8.60
N TRP A 81 -2.21 -8.64 9.35
CA TRP A 81 -3.48 -8.05 8.92
C TRP A 81 -3.81 -6.80 9.72
N SER A 82 -3.98 -5.68 9.02
CA SER A 82 -4.37 -4.41 9.65
C SER A 82 -5.63 -3.82 9.06
N MET A 83 -6.22 -2.90 9.82
CA MET A 83 -7.30 -2.01 9.45
C MET A 83 -6.80 -0.57 9.63
N PRO A 84 -6.17 0.02 8.60
CA PRO A 84 -5.43 1.27 8.76
C PRO A 84 -6.25 2.43 9.34
N LEU A 85 -7.56 2.45 9.13
CA LEU A 85 -8.46 3.45 9.72
C LEU A 85 -8.38 3.52 11.26
N PHE A 86 -8.13 2.41 11.96
CA PHE A 86 -7.97 2.40 13.42
C PHE A 86 -6.50 2.35 13.87
N GLU A 87 -5.59 1.97 12.97
CA GLU A 87 -4.23 1.57 13.32
C GLU A 87 -3.16 2.50 12.77
N ALA A 88 -3.53 3.44 11.91
CA ALA A 88 -2.67 4.50 11.43
C ALA A 88 -1.93 5.20 12.58
N THR A 89 -0.61 5.24 12.47
CA THR A 89 0.29 5.84 13.45
C THR A 89 1.11 6.98 12.88
N VAL A 90 1.64 7.79 13.77
CA VAL A 90 2.72 8.74 13.49
C VAL A 90 3.85 8.48 14.46
N MET A 91 5.08 8.43 13.95
CA MET A 91 6.27 8.18 14.76
C MET A 91 7.50 8.89 14.22
N ALA A 92 8.39 9.28 15.13
CA ALA A 92 9.70 9.77 14.76
C ALA A 92 10.57 8.59 14.29
N ILE A 93 11.13 8.72 13.09
CA ILE A 93 12.17 7.80 12.58
C ILE A 93 13.53 8.23 13.15
N ASP A 94 13.77 9.54 13.16
CA ASP A 94 14.96 10.18 13.72
C ASP A 94 14.61 11.59 14.26
N GLU A 95 15.60 12.41 14.59
CA GLU A 95 15.40 13.75 15.14
C GLU A 95 14.70 14.74 14.19
N GLN A 96 14.80 14.51 12.87
CA GLN A 96 14.33 15.39 11.81
C GLN A 96 13.27 14.75 10.92
N THR A 97 13.01 13.45 11.05
CA THR A 97 12.12 12.70 10.17
C THR A 97 11.01 12.02 10.95
N ILE A 98 9.79 12.16 10.45
CA ILE A 98 8.58 11.49 10.96
C ILE A 98 7.95 10.65 9.85
N GLU A 99 7.59 9.41 10.14
CA GLU A 99 6.68 8.61 9.30
C GLU A 99 5.25 8.79 9.83
N ALA A 100 4.33 9.19 8.97
CA ALA A 100 2.91 9.19 9.25
C ALA A 100 2.18 8.22 8.33
N GLN A 101 1.31 7.39 8.89
CA GLN A 101 0.43 6.48 8.15
C GLN A 101 -0.97 7.06 8.08
N THR A 102 -1.54 7.17 6.89
CA THR A 102 -2.93 7.63 6.70
C THR A 102 -3.94 6.56 7.09
N ALA A 103 -5.21 6.92 7.18
CA ALA A 103 -6.33 6.01 7.42
C ALA A 103 -6.52 4.89 6.35
N THR A 104 -5.73 4.89 5.27
CA THR A 104 -5.69 3.83 4.24
C THR A 104 -4.42 3.01 4.24
N GLY A 105 -3.49 3.30 5.16
CA GLY A 105 -2.22 2.60 5.30
C GLY A 105 -1.11 3.15 4.42
N LYS A 106 -1.35 4.28 3.72
CA LYS A 106 -0.29 4.97 2.98
C LYS A 106 0.69 5.59 3.98
N LYS A 107 1.97 5.26 3.83
CA LYS A 107 3.08 5.86 4.57
C LYS A 107 3.53 7.17 3.91
N ILE A 108 3.86 8.16 4.74
CA ILE A 108 4.31 9.47 4.32
C ILE A 108 5.48 9.86 5.21
N ASP A 109 6.66 10.02 4.59
CA ASP A 109 7.82 10.58 5.25
C ASP A 109 7.76 12.11 5.23
N LEU A 110 7.96 12.69 6.41
CA LEU A 110 7.93 14.13 6.64
C LEU A 110 9.26 14.57 7.24
N TYR A 111 9.85 15.60 6.64
CA TYR A 111 11.15 16.13 7.02
C TYR A 111 10.96 17.49 7.68
N GLN A 112 11.66 17.73 8.78
CA GLN A 112 11.57 18.96 9.54
C GLN A 112 11.98 20.16 8.68
N LEU A 113 11.19 21.24 8.76
CA LEU A 113 11.49 22.47 8.05
C LEU A 113 12.67 23.20 8.74
N PRO A 114 13.64 23.72 7.97
CA PRO A 114 14.78 24.44 8.54
C PRO A 114 14.33 25.62 9.42
N GLY A 115 14.76 25.63 10.68
CA GLY A 115 14.42 26.68 11.64
C GLY A 115 13.04 26.56 12.29
N GLU A 116 12.25 25.53 11.97
CA GLU A 116 10.92 25.30 12.54
C GLU A 116 10.87 23.94 13.25
N VAL A 117 11.00 23.94 14.58
CA VAL A 117 11.15 22.70 15.38
C VAL A 117 9.93 21.78 15.30
N ASP A 118 8.73 22.35 15.17
CA ASP A 118 7.47 21.58 15.22
C ASP A 118 6.79 21.42 13.86
N ARG A 119 7.45 21.79 12.74
CA ARG A 119 6.83 21.75 11.40
C ARG A 119 7.63 20.88 10.46
N TYR A 120 6.90 20.09 9.69
CA TYR A 120 7.45 19.08 8.80
C TYR A 120 6.76 19.15 7.43
N THR A 121 7.45 18.72 6.39
CA THR A 121 6.90 18.63 5.04
C THR A 121 7.36 17.36 4.34
N SER A 122 6.50 16.77 3.50
CA SER A 122 6.97 15.79 2.53
C SER A 122 7.88 16.45 1.50
N LYS A 123 8.73 15.66 0.84
CA LYS A 123 9.69 16.16 -0.16
C LYS A 123 9.02 16.85 -1.36
N ASP A 124 7.79 16.46 -1.70
CA ASP A 124 6.95 17.08 -2.74
C ASP A 124 6.11 18.26 -2.26
N GLY A 125 6.18 18.64 -0.98
CA GLY A 125 5.40 19.73 -0.41
C GLY A 125 3.90 19.47 -0.31
N ARG A 126 3.41 18.26 -0.68
CA ARG A 126 1.97 17.96 -0.67
C ARG A 126 1.42 17.70 0.72
N TRP A 127 2.28 17.26 1.64
CA TRP A 127 1.91 16.94 3.00
C TRP A 127 2.66 17.84 3.97
N VAL A 128 1.92 18.46 4.88
CA VAL A 128 2.47 19.29 5.94
C VAL A 128 2.10 18.69 7.27
N GLY A 129 3.11 18.44 8.09
CA GLY A 129 2.99 17.96 9.44
C GLY A 129 3.22 19.08 10.45
N LYS A 130 2.49 19.06 11.57
CA LYS A 130 2.72 19.93 12.70
C LYS A 130 2.64 19.15 14.00
N ARG A 131 3.66 19.25 14.83
CA ARG A 131 3.65 18.72 16.20
C ARG A 131 2.94 19.69 17.14
N VAL A 132 2.08 19.16 18.00
CA VAL A 132 1.35 19.94 19.02
C VAL A 132 1.43 19.18 20.34
N GLY A 133 2.50 19.43 21.11
CA GLY A 133 2.80 18.66 22.32
C GLY A 133 3.10 17.19 22.00
N ASN A 134 2.26 16.27 22.50
CA ASN A 134 2.33 14.83 22.22
C ASN A 134 1.47 14.40 21.02
N ASP A 135 0.75 15.36 20.43
CA ASP A 135 -0.14 15.14 19.30
C ASP A 135 0.52 15.61 18.01
N PHE A 136 -0.04 15.17 16.88
CA PHE A 136 0.44 15.54 15.56
C PHE A 136 -0.73 15.80 14.62
N GLU A 137 -0.60 16.81 13.78
CA GLU A 137 -1.56 17.11 12.72
C GLU A 137 -0.87 16.96 11.37
N LEU A 138 -1.51 16.22 10.46
CA LEU A 138 -1.06 16.03 9.10
C LEU A 138 -2.11 16.60 8.15
N SER A 139 -1.71 17.47 7.24
CA SER A 139 -2.60 18.08 6.25
C SER A 139 -2.10 17.79 4.83
N SER A 140 -3.02 17.43 3.94
CA SER A 140 -2.78 17.31 2.51
C SER A 140 -3.08 18.64 1.81
N SER A 141 -2.37 18.92 0.71
CA SER A 141 -2.67 20.02 -0.21
C SER A 141 -4.06 19.93 -0.84
N THR A 142 -4.71 18.76 -0.81
CA THR A 142 -6.09 18.54 -1.27
C THR A 142 -7.17 18.88 -0.22
N GLY A 143 -6.77 19.35 0.97
CA GLY A 143 -7.67 19.79 2.03
C GLY A 143 -8.04 18.71 3.06
N GLY A 144 -7.68 17.44 2.81
CA GLY A 144 -7.83 16.39 3.80
C GLY A 144 -6.84 16.52 4.96
N ARG A 145 -7.25 16.13 6.17
CA ARG A 145 -6.43 16.25 7.39
C ARG A 145 -6.54 15.01 8.27
N PHE A 146 -5.47 14.71 9.00
CA PHE A 146 -5.41 13.65 10.01
C PHE A 146 -4.90 14.25 11.31
N LYS A 147 -5.56 13.93 12.42
CA LYS A 147 -5.07 14.26 13.76
C LYS A 147 -4.65 12.97 14.44
N TYR A 148 -3.49 12.97 15.08
CA TYR A 148 -2.96 11.85 15.84
C TYR A 148 -2.80 12.29 17.28
N LYS A 149 -3.24 11.43 18.21
CA LYS A 149 -3.11 11.62 19.64
C LYS A 149 -2.24 10.52 20.21
N ASN A 150 -1.15 10.89 20.90
CA ASN A 150 -0.15 9.94 21.40
C ASN A 150 0.31 8.93 20.33
N GLY A 151 0.60 9.43 19.12
CA GLY A 151 1.08 8.61 18.01
C GLY A 151 0.00 7.79 17.27
N LYS A 152 -1.27 7.79 17.70
CA LYS A 152 -2.36 7.04 17.04
C LYS A 152 -3.39 7.96 16.40
N ILE A 153 -3.92 7.59 15.25
CA ILE A 153 -4.94 8.37 14.52
C ILE A 153 -6.17 8.62 15.41
N ALA A 154 -6.61 9.85 15.56
CA ALA A 154 -7.72 10.26 16.42
C ALA A 154 -8.88 10.85 15.62
N SER A 155 -8.60 11.56 14.51
CA SER A 155 -9.62 12.02 13.59
C SER A 155 -9.12 12.14 12.16
N VAL A 156 -10.06 12.13 11.21
CA VAL A 156 -9.84 12.34 9.78
C VAL A 156 -10.82 13.42 9.30
N THR A 157 -10.33 14.52 8.75
CA THR A 157 -11.15 15.43 7.95
C THR A 157 -11.02 15.05 6.49
N LEU A 158 -12.14 14.72 5.85
CA LEU A 158 -12.19 14.43 4.41
C LEU A 158 -11.97 15.72 3.60
N PRO A 159 -11.55 15.64 2.32
CA PRO A 159 -11.45 16.81 1.45
C PRO A 159 -12.77 17.59 1.30
N THR A 160 -13.90 16.94 1.53
CA THR A 160 -15.24 17.56 1.55
C THR A 160 -15.51 18.38 2.83
N GLY A 161 -14.61 18.36 3.81
CA GLY A 161 -14.73 19.07 5.08
C GLY A 161 -15.35 18.25 6.22
N GLU A 162 -15.92 17.08 5.92
CA GLU A 162 -16.55 16.21 6.91
C GLU A 162 -15.51 15.59 7.86
N GLU A 163 -15.73 15.70 9.17
CA GLU A 163 -14.83 15.15 10.19
C GLU A 163 -15.33 13.79 10.71
N LEU A 164 -14.42 12.83 10.71
CA LEU A 164 -14.57 11.49 11.26
C LEU A 164 -13.77 11.43 12.56
N ASN A 165 -14.42 11.11 13.68
CA ASN A 165 -13.78 10.99 14.98
C ASN A 165 -13.66 9.52 15.37
N ILE A 166 -12.45 9.11 15.74
CA ILE A 166 -12.12 7.74 16.12
C ILE A 166 -12.08 7.65 17.64
N GLN A 167 -13.00 6.89 18.21
CA GLN A 167 -13.08 6.66 19.64
C GLN A 167 -12.52 5.28 19.95
N ARG A 168 -11.74 5.19 21.04
CA ARG A 168 -11.15 3.94 21.51
C ARG A 168 -11.54 3.72 22.96
N HIS A 169 -12.17 2.59 23.22
CA HIS A 169 -12.48 2.07 24.53
C HIS A 169 -11.74 0.75 24.74
N ALA A 170 -11.79 0.20 25.96
CA ALA A 170 -11.04 -1.02 26.29
C ALA A 170 -11.50 -2.24 25.48
N ASP A 171 -12.77 -2.30 25.09
CA ASP A 171 -13.43 -3.43 24.44
C ASP A 171 -14.00 -3.09 23.05
N SER A 172 -13.79 -1.86 22.58
CA SER A 172 -14.42 -1.38 21.36
C SER A 172 -13.71 -0.20 20.72
N LEU A 173 -13.85 -0.09 19.40
CA LEU A 173 -13.44 1.05 18.59
C LEU A 173 -14.65 1.56 17.82
N SER A 174 -14.76 2.87 17.61
CA SER A 174 -15.85 3.41 16.79
C SER A 174 -15.41 4.61 15.95
N VAL A 175 -16.12 4.81 14.85
CA VAL A 175 -16.00 6.01 14.01
C VAL A 175 -17.34 6.72 14.02
N THR A 176 -17.30 8.00 14.39
CA THR A 176 -18.48 8.87 14.39
C THR A 176 -18.27 10.08 13.50
N SER A 177 -19.35 10.59 12.92
CA SER A 177 -19.35 11.87 12.20
C SER A 177 -20.64 12.60 12.48
N ASN A 178 -20.58 13.89 12.82
CA ASN A 178 -21.75 14.69 13.20
C ASN A 178 -22.67 13.99 14.23
N ASN A 179 -22.07 13.38 15.27
CA ASN A 179 -22.74 12.57 16.31
C ASN A 179 -23.47 11.30 15.82
N ARG A 180 -23.32 10.94 14.54
CA ARG A 180 -23.80 9.67 13.98
C ARG A 180 -22.69 8.63 14.05
N SER A 181 -23.01 7.44 14.58
CA SER A 181 -22.12 6.28 14.49
C SER A 181 -22.09 5.74 13.06
N LEU A 182 -20.89 5.61 12.51
CA LEU A 182 -20.66 5.08 11.15
C LEU A 182 -20.16 3.64 11.21
N ILE A 183 -19.19 3.37 12.09
CA ILE A 183 -18.52 2.08 12.24
C ILE A 183 -18.38 1.78 13.73
N SER A 184 -18.66 0.55 14.12
CA SER A 184 -18.36 0.02 15.45
C SER A 184 -17.59 -1.28 15.30
N VAL A 185 -16.51 -1.42 16.07
CA VAL A 185 -15.70 -2.63 16.17
C VAL A 185 -15.76 -3.10 17.61
N LYS A 186 -16.16 -4.36 17.79
CA LYS A 186 -16.06 -5.04 19.07
C LYS A 186 -14.73 -5.78 19.13
N LEU A 187 -14.00 -5.63 20.23
CA LEU A 187 -12.73 -6.30 20.45
C LEU A 187 -12.91 -7.55 21.32
N SER A 188 -12.07 -8.55 21.09
CA SER A 188 -11.90 -9.71 21.96
C SER A 188 -11.04 -9.34 23.18
N ALA A 189 -10.89 -10.28 24.12
CA ALA A 189 -9.99 -10.11 25.27
C ALA A 189 -8.52 -9.94 24.87
N GLU A 190 -8.15 -10.35 23.65
CA GLU A 190 -6.80 -10.21 23.09
C GLU A 190 -6.66 -8.93 22.23
N ASN A 191 -7.62 -8.02 22.29
CA ASN A 191 -7.69 -6.79 21.48
C ASN A 191 -7.75 -7.03 19.97
N LEU A 192 -8.22 -8.21 19.54
CA LEU A 192 -8.50 -8.52 18.13
C LEU A 192 -9.94 -8.12 17.77
N ALA A 193 -10.22 -7.75 16.53
CA ALA A 193 -11.59 -7.51 16.08
C ALA A 193 -12.41 -8.80 16.12
N ASP A 194 -13.44 -8.84 16.96
CA ASP A 194 -14.43 -9.92 17.00
C ASP A 194 -15.53 -9.66 15.95
N GLU A 195 -16.00 -8.41 15.89
CA GLU A 195 -17.12 -8.01 15.04
C GLU A 195 -16.97 -6.57 14.55
N ILE A 196 -17.29 -6.32 13.27
CA ILE A 196 -17.42 -4.98 12.68
C ILE A 196 -18.86 -4.78 12.22
N THR A 197 -19.48 -3.69 12.67
CA THR A 197 -20.82 -3.26 12.26
C THR A 197 -20.78 -1.87 11.65
N ALA A 198 -21.39 -1.70 10.48
CA ALA A 198 -21.51 -0.41 9.79
C ALA A 198 -22.71 -0.39 8.84
N ASP A 199 -23.72 0.44 9.10
CA ASP A 199 -24.99 0.47 8.34
C ASP A 199 -25.63 -0.93 8.19
N ARG A 200 -25.53 -1.56 7.01
CA ARG A 200 -26.01 -2.92 6.71
C ARG A 200 -24.94 -4.00 6.79
N LEU A 201 -23.69 -3.61 7.06
CA LEU A 201 -22.56 -4.49 7.24
C LEU A 201 -22.54 -5.05 8.66
N ASN A 202 -22.42 -6.36 8.76
CA ASN A 202 -22.09 -7.07 9.98
C ASN A 202 -21.09 -8.17 9.61
N LEU A 203 -19.84 -8.01 10.03
CA LEU A 203 -18.74 -8.94 9.79
C LEU A 203 -18.25 -9.51 11.11
N LYS A 204 -17.99 -10.81 11.12
CA LYS A 204 -17.31 -11.51 12.22
C LYS A 204 -16.04 -12.16 11.72
N PHE A 205 -15.06 -12.26 12.63
CA PHE A 205 -13.72 -12.74 12.29
C PHE A 205 -13.39 -14.01 13.06
N LYS A 206 -12.66 -14.92 12.43
CA LYS A 206 -12.00 -16.04 13.11
C LYS A 206 -10.51 -16.01 12.82
N TYR A 207 -9.76 -16.57 13.74
CA TYR A 207 -8.31 -16.48 13.79
C TYR A 207 -7.68 -17.88 13.83
N ASN A 208 -6.54 -18.04 13.18
CA ASN A 208 -5.61 -19.12 13.44
C ASN A 208 -4.57 -18.63 14.47
N TYR A 209 -4.47 -19.31 15.61
CA TYR A 209 -3.58 -18.95 16.73
C TYR A 209 -2.20 -19.60 16.65
N GLU A 210 -1.96 -20.41 15.61
CA GLU A 210 -0.75 -21.21 15.44
C GLU A 210 0.21 -20.62 14.40
N VAL A 211 0.09 -19.32 14.09
CA VAL A 211 1.00 -18.68 13.12
C VAL A 211 2.32 -18.34 13.81
N PRO A 212 3.45 -18.94 13.38
CA PRO A 212 4.72 -18.77 14.05
C PRO A 212 5.25 -17.35 13.86
N SER A 213 5.91 -16.85 14.89
CA SER A 213 6.87 -15.75 14.80
C SER A 213 8.26 -16.31 15.01
N THR A 214 9.19 -15.86 14.18
CA THR A 214 10.55 -16.37 14.16
C THR A 214 11.55 -15.29 14.54
N SER A 215 12.72 -15.72 14.98
CA SER A 215 13.89 -14.87 15.19
C SER A 215 15.13 -15.58 14.67
N GLN A 216 16.18 -14.81 14.40
CA GLN A 216 17.46 -15.36 13.96
C GLN A 216 18.37 -15.57 15.17
N LEU A 217 18.73 -16.82 15.45
CA LEU A 217 19.67 -17.19 16.51
C LEU A 217 20.83 -17.96 15.89
N GLN A 218 22.03 -17.36 15.92
CA GLN A 218 23.24 -17.95 15.32
C GLN A 218 23.08 -18.36 13.84
N GLY A 219 22.35 -17.55 13.06
CA GLY A 219 22.08 -17.81 11.64
C GLY A 219 21.05 -18.90 11.39
N LYS A 220 20.32 -19.35 12.42
CA LYS A 220 19.18 -20.26 12.28
C LYS A 220 17.89 -19.54 12.64
N THR A 221 16.87 -19.74 11.81
CA THR A 221 15.50 -19.36 12.13
C THR A 221 14.99 -20.24 13.26
N VAL A 222 14.54 -19.63 14.36
CA VAL A 222 13.88 -20.32 15.47
C VAL A 222 12.51 -19.73 15.73
N ILE A 223 11.51 -20.57 16.04
CA ILE A 223 10.18 -20.12 16.44
C ILE A 223 10.27 -19.57 17.87
N VAL A 224 9.88 -18.32 18.05
CA VAL A 224 9.89 -17.61 19.34
C VAL A 224 8.50 -17.36 19.91
N GLY A 225 7.45 -17.66 19.15
CA GLY A 225 6.08 -17.56 19.63
C GLY A 225 5.07 -17.89 18.54
N LEU A 226 3.80 -17.98 18.94
CA LEU A 226 2.66 -18.13 18.05
C LEU A 226 1.79 -16.90 18.17
N ASN A 227 1.24 -16.44 17.06
CA ASN A 227 0.42 -15.22 17.01
C ASN A 227 -0.90 -15.51 16.29
N PRO A 228 -2.00 -14.88 16.73
CA PRO A 228 -3.26 -14.94 16.00
C PRO A 228 -3.12 -14.26 14.64
N MET A 229 -3.72 -14.83 13.61
CA MET A 229 -3.85 -14.25 12.27
C MET A 229 -5.29 -14.45 11.79
N MET A 230 -5.93 -13.41 11.28
CA MET A 230 -7.27 -13.53 10.69
C MET A 230 -7.24 -14.52 9.54
N THR A 231 -8.12 -15.51 9.60
CA THR A 231 -8.30 -16.53 8.55
C THR A 231 -9.70 -16.57 7.99
N HIS A 232 -10.70 -16.03 8.69
CA HIS A 232 -12.07 -16.03 8.19
C HIS A 232 -12.74 -14.67 8.33
N ILE A 233 -13.54 -14.32 7.33
CA ILE A 233 -14.48 -13.21 7.38
C ILE A 233 -15.88 -13.77 7.09
N ILE A 234 -16.81 -13.54 8.02
CA ILE A 234 -18.16 -14.08 7.97
C ILE A 234 -19.15 -12.92 7.96
N ARG A 235 -20.06 -12.88 6.98
CA ARG A 235 -21.05 -11.80 6.83
C ARG A 235 -22.44 -12.24 7.26
N GLY A 236 -23.11 -11.33 7.97
CA GLY A 236 -24.54 -11.41 8.28
C GLY A 236 -24.92 -12.46 9.32
N LYS A 237 -26.22 -12.53 9.62
CA LYS A 237 -26.78 -13.46 10.62
C LYS A 237 -26.75 -14.92 10.17
N GLU A 238 -26.80 -15.14 8.86
CA GLU A 238 -26.78 -16.47 8.23
C GLU A 238 -25.37 -17.09 8.24
N GLN A 239 -24.38 -16.41 8.83
CA GLN A 239 -22.99 -16.85 8.91
C GLN A 239 -22.41 -17.23 7.54
N GLN A 240 -22.71 -16.43 6.51
CA GLN A 240 -22.17 -16.68 5.18
C GLN A 240 -20.69 -16.32 5.17
N GLU A 241 -19.85 -17.33 5.00
CA GLU A 241 -18.41 -17.18 4.83
C GLU A 241 -18.11 -16.38 3.56
N GLN A 242 -17.39 -15.27 3.72
CA GLN A 242 -16.95 -14.39 2.63
C GLN A 242 -15.49 -14.62 2.28
N LEU A 243 -14.72 -15.11 3.26
CA LEU A 243 -13.33 -15.46 3.13
C LEU A 243 -13.02 -16.58 4.13
N ALA A 244 -12.30 -17.61 3.67
CA ALA A 244 -11.61 -18.59 4.48
C ALA A 244 -10.20 -18.79 3.93
N LEU A 245 -9.19 -18.69 4.78
CA LEU A 245 -7.79 -18.84 4.42
C LEU A 245 -7.22 -20.10 5.05
N GLN A 246 -6.64 -20.97 4.22
CA GLN A 246 -5.74 -22.01 4.70
C GLN A 246 -4.35 -21.42 4.91
N VAL A 247 -3.80 -21.58 6.11
CA VAL A 247 -2.45 -21.14 6.47
C VAL A 247 -1.55 -22.36 6.59
N ILE A 248 -0.41 -22.37 5.90
CA ILE A 248 0.54 -23.48 5.87
C ILE A 248 1.93 -22.91 6.17
N TYR A 249 2.62 -23.45 7.18
CA TYR A 249 3.99 -23.09 7.50
C TYR A 249 4.94 -24.24 7.20
N ASP A 250 5.98 -23.95 6.42
CA ASP A 250 7.12 -24.83 6.18
C ASP A 250 8.33 -24.31 7.00
N PRO A 251 8.70 -24.99 8.10
CA PRO A 251 9.82 -24.58 8.93
C PRO A 251 11.18 -24.75 8.25
N ASP A 252 11.32 -25.68 7.31
CA ASP A 252 12.59 -25.95 6.64
C ASP A 252 12.90 -24.87 5.60
N ALA A 253 11.86 -24.32 4.96
CA ALA A 253 11.95 -23.19 4.04
C ALA A 253 11.81 -21.80 4.71
N ASP A 254 11.51 -21.76 6.01
CA ASP A 254 11.07 -20.55 6.73
C ASP A 254 9.91 -19.82 6.00
N GLU A 255 8.98 -20.58 5.40
CA GLU A 255 7.96 -20.05 4.51
C GLU A 255 6.56 -20.20 5.13
N LEU A 256 5.80 -19.10 5.15
CA LEU A 256 4.39 -19.11 5.47
C LEU A 256 3.60 -18.81 4.19
N SER A 257 2.66 -19.70 3.86
CA SER A 257 1.76 -19.53 2.74
C SER A 257 0.31 -19.44 3.20
N VAL A 258 -0.45 -18.63 2.47
CA VAL A 258 -1.90 -18.50 2.60
C VAL A 258 -2.54 -18.71 1.25
N LYS A 259 -3.69 -19.38 1.24
CA LYS A 259 -4.51 -19.54 0.04
C LYS A 259 -5.99 -19.53 0.40
N ASP A 260 -6.80 -19.11 -0.55
CA ASP A 260 -8.25 -19.12 -0.43
C ASP A 260 -8.78 -20.56 -0.37
N ASP A 261 -9.53 -20.89 0.68
CA ASP A 261 -10.26 -22.14 0.88
C ASP A 261 -11.78 -21.88 1.01
N THR A 262 -12.23 -20.69 0.58
CA THR A 262 -13.64 -20.31 0.63
C THR A 262 -14.47 -21.24 -0.24
N LYS A 263 -15.41 -21.95 0.38
CA LYS A 263 -16.31 -22.84 -0.35
C LYS A 263 -17.28 -21.98 -1.18
N PRO A 264 -17.53 -22.33 -2.46
CA PRO A 264 -18.51 -21.62 -3.27
C PRO A 264 -19.87 -21.61 -2.57
N SER A 265 -20.38 -20.42 -2.24
CA SER A 265 -21.75 -20.29 -1.75
C SER A 265 -22.74 -20.53 -2.90
N ALA A 266 -23.74 -21.38 -2.68
CA ALA A 266 -24.82 -21.62 -3.64
C ALA A 266 -25.68 -20.35 -3.89
N ALA A 267 -25.60 -19.35 -3.01
CA ALA A 267 -26.25 -18.06 -3.16
C ALA A 267 -25.24 -17.04 -3.71
N GLY A 268 -25.21 -16.89 -5.04
CA GLY A 268 -24.26 -16.08 -5.82
C GLY A 268 -24.33 -14.57 -5.64
N THR A 269 -24.56 -14.06 -4.43
CA THR A 269 -24.49 -12.62 -4.14
C THR A 269 -23.62 -12.37 -2.91
N GLY A 270 -22.49 -11.70 -3.11
CA GLY A 270 -21.76 -11.01 -2.03
C GLY A 270 -20.35 -11.48 -1.70
N VAL A 271 -19.85 -12.59 -2.27
CA VAL A 271 -18.51 -13.12 -1.95
C VAL A 271 -17.41 -12.12 -2.38
N PHE A 272 -16.40 -11.93 -1.54
CA PHE A 272 -15.23 -11.14 -1.90
C PHE A 272 -14.54 -11.72 -3.15
N PRO A 273 -13.78 -10.93 -3.92
CA PRO A 273 -12.88 -11.48 -4.92
C PRO A 273 -12.00 -12.57 -4.30
N ALA A 274 -11.74 -13.64 -5.06
CA ALA A 274 -10.92 -14.75 -4.59
C ALA A 274 -9.56 -14.23 -4.09
N PHE A 275 -9.17 -14.67 -2.89
CA PHE A 275 -7.92 -14.24 -2.30
C PHE A 275 -6.75 -14.92 -3.03
N PRO A 276 -5.72 -14.18 -3.48
CA PRO A 276 -4.59 -14.77 -4.16
C PRO A 276 -3.82 -15.69 -3.21
N GLN A 277 -3.30 -16.80 -3.72
CA GLN A 277 -2.28 -17.54 -3.00
C GLN A 277 -1.04 -16.65 -2.85
N LEU A 278 -0.51 -16.54 -1.64
CA LEU A 278 0.70 -15.79 -1.33
C LEU A 278 1.58 -16.62 -0.41
N ALA A 279 2.89 -16.55 -0.61
CA ALA A 279 3.87 -17.12 0.30
C ALA A 279 5.01 -16.13 0.56
N TRP A 280 5.53 -16.14 1.78
CA TRP A 280 6.61 -15.25 2.21
C TRP A 280 7.49 -15.90 3.28
N HIS A 281 8.71 -15.40 3.42
CA HIS A 281 9.60 -15.78 4.50
C HIS A 281 9.13 -15.18 5.83
N VAL A 282 9.05 -15.99 6.89
CA VAL A 282 8.51 -15.53 8.18
C VAL A 282 9.48 -14.60 8.92
N SER A 283 10.79 -14.80 8.75
CA SER A 283 11.80 -14.04 9.50
C SER A 283 11.95 -12.59 9.05
N ASP A 284 11.82 -12.31 7.75
CA ASP A 284 12.01 -10.98 7.16
C ASP A 284 10.76 -10.42 6.47
N GLY A 285 9.72 -11.23 6.28
CA GLY A 285 8.48 -10.85 5.63
C GLY A 285 8.57 -10.78 4.10
N LYS A 286 9.65 -11.21 3.48
CA LYS A 286 9.85 -11.08 2.03
C LYS A 286 9.00 -12.07 1.25
N ILE A 287 8.31 -11.60 0.22
CA ILE A 287 7.48 -12.43 -0.65
C ILE A 287 8.34 -13.43 -1.41
N VAL A 288 7.89 -14.67 -1.44
CA VAL A 288 8.53 -15.80 -2.15
C VAL A 288 7.75 -16.12 -3.43
N SER A 289 6.43 -16.21 -3.34
CA SER A 289 5.58 -16.52 -4.49
C SER A 289 4.16 -15.98 -4.36
N ASP A 290 3.51 -15.86 -5.50
CA ASP A 290 2.06 -15.73 -5.64
C ASP A 290 1.50 -16.92 -6.45
N ALA A 291 0.18 -16.95 -6.71
CA ALA A 291 -0.47 -18.02 -7.48
C ALA A 291 0.08 -18.24 -8.91
N THR A 292 0.81 -17.27 -9.46
CA THR A 292 1.22 -17.21 -10.86
C THR A 292 2.72 -16.99 -11.07
N ALA A 293 3.47 -16.64 -10.03
CA ALA A 293 4.87 -16.25 -10.14
C ALA A 293 5.68 -16.48 -8.86
N SER A 294 7.00 -16.56 -9.02
CA SER A 294 7.96 -16.49 -7.92
C SER A 294 8.66 -15.13 -7.90
N TYR A 295 9.13 -14.73 -6.73
CA TYR A 295 9.81 -13.46 -6.52
C TYR A 295 11.26 -13.65 -6.11
N LYS A 296 12.09 -12.69 -6.48
CA LYS A 296 13.48 -12.60 -6.02
C LYS A 296 13.81 -11.14 -5.73
N ILE A 297 14.26 -10.89 -4.51
CA ILE A 297 14.71 -9.58 -4.07
C ILE A 297 16.21 -9.51 -4.23
N ILE A 298 16.70 -8.44 -4.84
CA ILE A 298 18.12 -8.21 -5.05
C ILE A 298 18.55 -7.08 -4.14
N ASP A 299 19.48 -7.37 -3.23
CA ASP A 299 20.04 -6.38 -2.32
C ASP A 299 20.66 -5.22 -3.09
N THR A 300 20.34 -4.01 -2.63
CA THR A 300 20.90 -2.78 -3.20
C THR A 300 21.85 -2.13 -2.21
N GLN A 301 22.86 -1.43 -2.71
CA GLN A 301 23.90 -0.82 -1.87
C GLN A 301 23.48 0.50 -1.22
N HIS A 302 22.31 1.04 -1.59
CA HIS A 302 21.88 2.37 -1.18
C HIS A 302 20.58 2.27 -0.40
N ALA A 303 20.50 3.02 0.71
CA ALA A 303 19.25 3.16 1.46
C ALA A 303 18.14 3.68 0.54
N ASN A 304 16.92 3.15 0.72
CA ASN A 304 15.74 3.47 -0.08
C ASN A 304 15.83 3.12 -1.58
N SER A 305 16.89 2.41 -2.01
CA SER A 305 16.92 1.75 -3.31
C SER A 305 16.29 0.36 -3.19
N TYR A 306 15.74 -0.13 -4.30
CA TYR A 306 15.15 -1.45 -4.34
C TYR A 306 15.31 -2.09 -5.71
N HIS A 307 15.34 -3.43 -5.72
CA HIS A 307 15.34 -4.22 -6.94
C HIS A 307 14.57 -5.52 -6.68
N LEU A 308 13.51 -5.71 -7.45
CA LEU A 308 12.64 -6.87 -7.36
C LEU A 308 12.46 -7.49 -8.74
N GLU A 309 12.63 -8.80 -8.79
CA GLU A 309 12.39 -9.65 -9.94
C GLU A 309 11.15 -10.52 -9.66
N ARG A 310 10.28 -10.67 -10.66
CA ARG A 310 9.15 -11.59 -10.64
C ARG A 310 9.20 -12.47 -11.89
N THR A 311 9.18 -13.78 -11.69
CA THR A 311 9.24 -14.77 -12.76
C THR A 311 7.90 -15.48 -12.85
N GLY A 312 7.16 -15.23 -13.93
CA GLY A 312 5.86 -15.86 -14.16
C GLY A 312 5.97 -17.36 -14.49
N SER A 313 4.84 -18.06 -14.45
CA SER A 313 4.74 -19.50 -14.76
C SER A 313 5.29 -19.92 -16.13
N ALA A 314 5.29 -19.01 -17.11
CA ALA A 314 5.88 -19.23 -18.43
C ALA A 314 7.41 -19.03 -18.47
N GLY A 315 8.05 -18.73 -17.34
CA GLY A 315 9.48 -18.41 -17.24
C GLY A 315 9.83 -16.99 -17.70
N LEU A 316 8.83 -16.15 -18.00
CA LEU A 316 9.04 -14.75 -18.37
C LEU A 316 9.37 -13.92 -17.14
N LEU A 317 10.43 -13.13 -17.25
CA LEU A 317 10.94 -12.26 -16.20
C LEU A 317 10.39 -10.85 -16.37
N GLU A 318 9.85 -10.30 -15.30
CA GLU A 318 9.63 -8.87 -15.14
C GLU A 318 10.44 -8.37 -13.93
N SER A 319 10.86 -7.12 -13.96
CA SER A 319 11.61 -6.53 -12.85
C SER A 319 11.32 -5.06 -12.67
N ILE A 320 11.48 -4.59 -11.43
CA ILE A 320 11.44 -3.18 -11.10
C ILE A 320 12.63 -2.84 -10.21
N MET A 321 13.28 -1.72 -10.52
CA MET A 321 14.44 -1.24 -9.79
C MET A 321 14.38 0.27 -9.64
N PHE A 322 14.65 0.77 -8.45
CA PHE A 322 14.82 2.19 -8.20
C PHE A 322 16.16 2.44 -7.52
N ASP A 323 16.90 3.41 -8.08
CA ASP A 323 18.11 3.95 -7.49
C ASP A 323 17.82 5.32 -6.88
N SER A 324 17.85 5.38 -5.54
CA SER A 324 17.57 6.57 -4.75
C SER A 324 18.62 7.66 -4.85
N GLN A 325 19.82 7.37 -5.37
CA GLN A 325 20.86 8.39 -5.58
C GLN A 325 20.68 9.11 -6.92
N THR A 326 20.38 8.35 -7.97
CA THR A 326 20.26 8.89 -9.33
C THR A 326 18.83 9.28 -9.69
N GLY A 327 17.85 8.80 -8.91
CA GLY A 327 16.42 8.97 -9.18
C GLY A 327 15.97 8.19 -10.40
N ILE A 328 16.63 7.07 -10.72
CA ILE A 328 16.32 6.27 -11.89
C ILE A 328 15.46 5.09 -11.47
N LEU A 329 14.22 5.06 -11.99
CA LEU A 329 13.32 3.91 -11.96
C LEU A 329 13.46 3.15 -13.27
N LYS A 330 13.69 1.84 -13.21
CA LYS A 330 13.68 0.92 -14.34
C LYS A 330 12.58 -0.11 -14.13
N TYR A 331 11.84 -0.41 -15.18
CA TYR A 331 10.88 -1.48 -15.25
C TYR A 331 11.15 -2.31 -16.52
N VAL A 332 11.33 -3.61 -16.37
CA VAL A 332 11.43 -4.55 -17.49
C VAL A 332 10.15 -5.37 -17.51
N ASP A 333 9.42 -5.31 -18.62
CA ASP A 333 8.22 -6.12 -18.79
C ASP A 333 8.55 -7.57 -19.20
N PRO A 334 7.56 -8.50 -19.16
CA PRO A 334 7.76 -9.89 -19.59
C PRO A 334 8.22 -10.09 -21.04
N ASN A 335 8.10 -9.06 -21.90
CA ASN A 335 8.54 -9.10 -23.31
C ASN A 335 9.98 -8.58 -23.48
N GLY A 336 10.66 -8.20 -22.38
CA GLY A 336 11.99 -7.62 -22.39
C GLY A 336 12.01 -6.13 -22.77
N ILE A 337 10.87 -5.46 -22.76
CA ILE A 337 10.80 -4.00 -22.97
C ILE A 337 11.23 -3.32 -21.67
N LEU A 338 12.32 -2.56 -21.75
CA LEU A 338 12.81 -1.72 -20.68
C LEU A 338 12.17 -0.34 -20.76
N SER A 339 11.46 0.05 -19.71
CA SER A 339 11.02 1.42 -19.43
C SER A 339 11.92 2.01 -18.34
N GLN A 340 12.62 3.09 -18.66
CA GLN A 340 13.47 3.83 -17.72
C GLN A 340 12.92 5.24 -17.52
N THR A 341 12.68 5.61 -16.28
CA THR A 341 12.16 6.92 -15.88
C THR A 341 13.13 7.55 -14.90
N ALA A 342 13.67 8.73 -15.23
CA ALA A 342 14.42 9.54 -14.28
C ALA A 342 13.49 10.55 -13.62
N ILE A 343 13.44 10.56 -12.29
CA ILE A 343 12.64 11.49 -11.49
C ILE A 343 13.54 12.55 -10.84
N ILE A 344 12.95 13.71 -10.54
CA ILE A 344 13.62 14.79 -9.82
C ILE A 344 13.60 14.45 -8.32
N LEU A 345 14.79 14.32 -7.72
CA LEU A 345 14.95 14.03 -6.29
C LEU A 345 15.17 15.27 -5.42
N THR A 346 15.36 16.44 -6.05
CA THR A 346 15.47 17.71 -5.33
C THR A 346 14.15 18.03 -4.64
N PRO A 347 14.12 18.24 -3.31
CA PRO A 347 12.90 18.63 -2.61
C PRO A 347 12.27 19.92 -3.17
N GLY A 348 10.94 19.99 -3.14
CA GLY A 348 10.13 21.12 -3.63
C GLY A 348 9.05 20.68 -4.63
N ASP A 349 8.40 21.65 -5.29
CA ASP A 349 7.24 21.44 -6.18
C ASP A 349 7.53 20.56 -7.41
N THR A 350 8.81 20.27 -7.67
CA THR A 350 9.26 19.39 -8.76
C THR A 350 9.65 17.98 -8.29
N PHE A 351 9.75 17.73 -6.98
CA PHE A 351 10.12 16.43 -6.45
C PHE A 351 9.16 15.34 -6.97
N GLY A 352 9.73 14.20 -7.35
CA GLY A 352 8.99 13.07 -7.90
C GLY A 352 8.49 13.26 -9.34
N LYS A 353 8.61 14.47 -9.93
CA LYS A 353 8.26 14.69 -11.35
C LYS A 353 9.26 14.01 -12.27
N VAL A 354 8.75 13.52 -13.39
CA VAL A 354 9.55 12.84 -14.42
C VAL A 354 10.39 13.85 -15.17
N ARG A 355 11.72 13.75 -15.07
CA ARG A 355 12.66 14.55 -15.86
C ARG A 355 12.83 13.99 -17.27
N SER A 356 12.85 12.66 -17.39
CA SER A 356 12.94 11.98 -18.68
C SER A 356 12.39 10.57 -18.58
N SER A 357 11.82 10.07 -19.67
CA SER A 357 11.48 8.66 -19.81
C SER A 357 12.03 8.10 -21.12
N ARG A 358 12.43 6.83 -21.12
CA ARG A 358 12.95 6.11 -22.27
C ARG A 358 12.37 4.71 -22.29
N THR A 359 11.86 4.29 -23.44
CA THR A 359 11.45 2.90 -23.68
C THR A 359 12.41 2.28 -24.69
N SER A 360 12.89 1.07 -24.43
CA SER A 360 13.83 0.37 -25.30
C SER A 360 13.60 -1.14 -25.32
N ILE A 361 13.94 -1.78 -26.43
CA ILE A 361 13.99 -3.25 -26.57
C ILE A 361 15.35 -3.61 -27.18
N SER A 362 16.09 -4.53 -26.55
CA SER A 362 17.41 -5.00 -27.04
C SER A 362 18.31 -3.85 -27.53
N GLU A 363 18.57 -2.88 -26.64
CA GLU A 363 19.35 -1.65 -26.88
C GLU A 363 18.75 -0.62 -27.85
N THR A 364 17.74 -0.99 -28.62
CA THR A 364 17.03 -0.07 -29.53
C THR A 364 16.06 0.80 -28.74
N THR A 365 16.31 2.11 -28.68
CA THR A 365 15.35 3.08 -28.14
C THR A 365 14.13 3.14 -29.04
N LEU A 366 12.96 2.81 -28.49
CA LEU A 366 11.67 2.94 -29.17
C LEU A 366 11.11 4.36 -29.02
N SER A 367 11.21 4.93 -27.82
CA SER A 367 10.77 6.28 -27.54
C SER A 367 11.61 6.91 -26.44
N GLU A 368 11.74 8.22 -26.49
CA GLU A 368 12.35 9.04 -25.44
C GLU A 368 11.54 10.31 -25.27
N SER A 369 11.36 10.72 -24.02
CA SER A 369 10.78 12.02 -23.69
C SER A 369 11.58 12.72 -22.61
N LYS A 370 11.62 14.05 -22.69
CA LYS A 370 12.30 14.92 -21.72
C LYS A 370 11.37 16.04 -21.30
N TYR A 371 11.41 16.38 -20.03
CA TYR A 371 10.53 17.37 -19.43
C TYR A 371 11.35 18.38 -18.63
N SER A 372 10.96 19.64 -18.76
CA SER A 372 11.51 20.75 -17.99
C SER A 372 10.39 21.45 -17.24
N TYR A 373 10.62 21.76 -15.98
CA TYR A 373 9.64 22.38 -15.09
C TYR A 373 10.12 23.73 -14.58
N GLY A 374 9.17 24.61 -14.28
CA GLY A 374 9.42 25.86 -13.59
C GLY A 374 9.55 25.67 -12.09
N VAL A 375 9.78 26.77 -11.38
CA VAL A 375 10.02 26.76 -9.92
C VAL A 375 8.79 26.29 -9.15
N LYS A 376 7.58 26.58 -9.64
CA LYS A 376 6.32 26.10 -9.04
C LYS A 376 5.91 24.73 -9.58
N GLY A 377 6.82 24.07 -10.29
CA GLY A 377 6.62 22.76 -10.87
C GLY A 377 5.69 22.73 -12.09
N GLU A 378 5.31 23.86 -12.66
CA GLU A 378 4.59 23.93 -13.92
C GLU A 378 5.46 23.35 -15.06
N LEU A 379 4.86 22.60 -15.98
CA LEU A 379 5.57 22.08 -17.14
C LEU A 379 5.89 23.21 -18.11
N LEU A 380 7.17 23.48 -18.35
CA LEU A 380 7.62 24.52 -19.28
C LEU A 380 7.86 23.97 -20.68
N ARG A 381 8.38 22.75 -20.78
CA ARG A 381 8.76 22.13 -22.05
C ARG A 381 8.65 20.60 -21.97
N ALA A 382 8.15 19.99 -23.04
CA ALA A 382 8.22 18.57 -23.26
C ALA A 382 8.80 18.30 -24.66
N GLU A 383 9.77 17.40 -24.75
CA GLU A 383 10.37 16.94 -25.99
C GLU A 383 10.07 15.46 -26.17
N PHE A 384 9.75 15.05 -27.40
CA PHE A 384 9.42 13.67 -27.73
C PHE A 384 10.25 13.22 -28.94
N SER A 385 10.86 12.05 -28.83
CA SER A 385 11.53 11.35 -29.92
C SER A 385 10.92 9.96 -30.05
N ASP A 386 10.41 9.63 -31.23
CA ASP A 386 9.89 8.30 -31.55
C ASP A 386 10.64 7.75 -32.77
N SER A 387 11.36 6.65 -32.57
CA SER A 387 12.14 6.01 -33.62
C SER A 387 11.30 5.08 -34.50
N ARG A 388 10.06 4.76 -34.10
CA ARG A 388 9.14 3.92 -34.90
C ARG A 388 8.78 4.54 -36.23
N GLN A 389 8.87 5.88 -36.36
CA GLN A 389 8.68 6.57 -37.63
C GLN A 389 9.83 6.34 -38.64
N ARG A 390 10.99 5.83 -38.21
CA ARG A 390 12.13 5.55 -39.10
C ARG A 390 12.21 4.12 -39.60
N LEU A 391 11.48 3.18 -38.98
CA LEU A 391 11.47 1.76 -39.36
C LEU A 391 10.39 1.40 -40.39
N SER A 392 9.59 2.37 -40.83
CA SER A 392 8.56 2.20 -41.87
C SER A 392 8.94 2.83 -43.21
N GLN A 393 10.22 3.15 -43.44
CA GLN A 393 10.75 3.60 -44.74
C GLN A 393 11.60 2.52 -45.38
#